data_AF-A0A4P7X203-F1
#
_entry.id   AF-A0A4P7X203-F1
#
_cell.length_a   1.000
_cell.length_b   1.000
_cell.length_c   1.000
_cell.angle_alpha   90.00
_cell.angle_beta   90.00
_cell.angle_gamma   90.00
#
_symmetry.space_group_name_H-M   'P 1'
#
loop_
_entity.id
_entity.type
_entity.pdbx_description
1 polymer ?
#
loop_
_entity_poly.entity_id
_entity_poly.type
_entity_poly.pdbx_seq_one_letter_code
_entity_poly.pdbx_strand_id
1 'polypeptide(L)'
;MKKVTLSLVIIISLFSCNSVKNMDTSNLSKATVLLSSLNSSSSVQQIVSLFSLLDSNEDKAISTTEAIGSIAEHFMRLDADRNSSLDITELTGLSSLLK
;
A
#
# COMPACT_ATOMS: atom_id res chain seq x y z
N MET A 1 -8.76 52.52 -27.50
CA MET A 1 -8.22 53.27 -26.35
C MET A 1 -8.35 52.40 -25.10
N LYS A 2 -7.30 52.41 -24.27
CA LYS A 2 -7.09 51.84 -22.93
C LYS A 2 -8.40 51.62 -22.13
N LYS A 3 -8.57 50.58 -21.29
CA LYS A 3 -7.79 50.31 -20.08
C LYS A 3 -8.01 48.87 -19.57
N VAL A 4 -6.92 48.27 -19.11
CA VAL A 4 -6.85 47.05 -18.27
C VAL A 4 -7.06 47.48 -16.82
N THR A 5 -7.90 46.77 -16.07
CA THR A 5 -7.94 46.77 -14.59
C THR A 5 -8.41 45.38 -14.17
N LEU A 6 -7.53 44.43 -13.87
CA LEU A 6 -6.80 44.25 -12.60
C LEU A 6 -7.72 44.38 -11.38
N SER A 7 -8.26 43.26 -10.91
CA SER A 7 -8.41 42.90 -9.50
C SER A 7 -9.07 41.53 -9.39
N LEU A 8 -8.27 40.49 -9.16
CA LEU A 8 -8.75 39.23 -8.60
C LEU A 8 -7.78 38.82 -7.50
N VAL A 9 -8.00 39.38 -6.31
CA VAL A 9 -7.39 38.89 -5.08
C VAL A 9 -8.47 38.10 -4.37
N ILE A 10 -8.45 36.78 -4.58
CA ILE A 10 -9.16 35.81 -3.76
C ILE A 10 -8.07 35.03 -3.02
N ILE A 11 -7.63 35.57 -1.89
CA ILE A 11 -6.83 34.80 -0.93
C ILE A 11 -7.82 34.30 0.11
N ILE A 12 -8.57 33.25 -0.25
CA ILE A 12 -9.39 32.52 0.71
C ILE A 12 -8.44 31.61 1.48
N SER A 13 -8.25 31.97 2.74
CA SER A 13 -7.74 31.11 3.80
C SER A 13 -8.50 29.78 3.81
N LEU A 14 -7.83 28.69 3.52
CA LEU A 14 -8.23 27.39 4.04
C LEU A 14 -7.07 26.86 4.86
N PHE A 15 -7.29 26.86 6.16
CA PHE A 15 -6.62 25.99 7.10
C PHE A 15 -6.56 24.59 6.48
N SER A 16 -5.41 24.24 5.92
CA SER A 16 -5.15 22.85 5.58
C SER A 16 -4.99 22.15 6.91
N CYS A 17 -6.11 21.62 7.42
CA CYS A 17 -6.12 20.52 8.36
C CYS A 17 -5.27 19.42 7.73
N ASN A 18 -3.97 19.44 7.98
CA ASN A 18 -3.12 18.28 7.81
C ASN A 18 -3.38 17.36 9.02
N SER A 19 -4.64 16.91 9.15
CA SER A 19 -4.92 15.56 9.64
C SER A 19 -4.42 14.62 8.55
N VAL A 20 -3.09 14.59 8.39
CA VAL A 20 -2.42 13.51 7.71
C VAL A 20 -2.86 12.27 8.44
N LYS A 21 -3.59 11.45 7.70
CA LYS A 21 -4.21 10.22 8.16
C LYS A 21 -3.23 9.53 9.08
N ASN A 22 -3.75 9.13 10.24
CA ASN A 22 -3.20 8.07 11.06
C ASN A 22 -3.15 6.80 10.18
N MET A 23 -2.23 6.77 9.22
CA MET A 23 -1.80 5.57 8.54
C MET A 23 -1.22 4.73 9.67
N ASP A 24 -1.77 3.54 9.88
CA ASP A 24 -1.37 2.64 10.96
C ASP A 24 0.09 2.20 10.74
N THR A 25 1.01 3.09 11.12
CA THR A 25 2.46 2.90 11.13
C THR A 25 2.83 1.67 11.95
N SER A 26 1.98 1.31 12.91
CA SER A 26 2.08 0.09 13.71
C SER A 26 1.92 -1.17 12.86
N ASN A 27 0.94 -1.24 11.96
CA ASN A 27 0.71 -2.39 11.08
C ASN A 27 1.75 -2.46 9.97
N LEU A 28 2.12 -1.31 9.38
CA LEU A 28 3.19 -1.22 8.39
C LEU A 28 4.55 -1.69 8.96
N SER A 29 4.90 -1.25 10.17
CA SER A 29 6.14 -1.65 10.83
C SER A 29 6.17 -3.16 11.11
N LYS A 30 5.06 -3.71 11.64
CA LYS A 30 4.91 -5.16 11.84
C LYS A 30 5.00 -5.92 10.52
N ALA A 31 4.33 -5.45 9.48
CA ALA A 31 4.37 -6.06 8.16
C ALA A 31 5.79 -6.08 7.59
N THR A 32 6.54 -4.98 7.75
CA THR A 32 7.95 -4.88 7.31
C THR A 32 8.85 -5.86 8.07
N VAL A 33 8.69 -5.96 9.40
CA VAL A 33 9.45 -6.90 10.23
C VAL A 33 9.12 -8.35 9.84
N LEU A 34 7.83 -8.67 9.68
CA LEU A 34 7.41 -9.99 9.24
C LEU A 34 7.96 -10.31 7.85
N LEU A 35 7.83 -9.39 6.88
CA LEU A 35 8.34 -9.56 5.52
C LEU A 35 9.85 -9.82 5.50
N SER A 36 10.61 -9.12 6.36
CA SER A 36 12.05 -9.33 6.50
C SER A 36 12.42 -10.70 7.10
N SER A 37 11.48 -11.32 7.83
CA SER A 37 11.65 -12.67 8.39
C SER A 37 11.18 -13.79 7.47
N LEU A 38 10.43 -13.46 6.41
CA LEU A 38 9.92 -14.44 5.46
C LEU A 38 11.06 -14.93 4.54
N ASN A 39 10.98 -16.21 4.15
CA ASN A 39 11.88 -16.86 3.21
C ASN A 39 11.10 -17.93 2.41
N SER A 40 11.77 -18.67 1.53
CA SER A 40 11.11 -19.68 0.69
C SER A 40 10.48 -20.86 1.44
N SER A 41 10.80 -21.04 2.73
CA SER A 41 10.22 -22.07 3.61
C SER A 41 9.19 -21.51 4.59
N SER A 42 8.79 -20.23 4.43
CA SER A 42 7.78 -19.62 5.30
C SER A 42 6.42 -20.32 5.20
N SER A 43 5.71 -20.38 6.33
CA SER A 43 4.40 -21.01 6.37
C SER A 43 3.32 -20.11 5.79
N VAL A 44 2.26 -20.74 5.28
CA VAL A 44 1.06 -20.02 4.79
C VAL A 44 0.50 -19.10 5.87
N GLN A 45 0.52 -19.51 7.14
CA GLN A 45 0.06 -18.68 8.27
C GLN A 45 0.86 -17.39 8.43
N GLN A 46 2.17 -17.39 8.17
CA GLN A 46 2.97 -16.15 8.22
C GLN A 46 2.59 -15.21 7.07
N ILE A 47 2.30 -15.76 5.89
CA ILE A 47 1.84 -14.98 4.74
C ILE A 47 0.43 -14.41 5.00
N VAL A 48 -0.47 -15.20 5.58
CA VAL A 48 -1.80 -14.72 6.02
C VAL A 48 -1.67 -13.60 7.05
N SER A 49 -0.74 -13.74 8.01
CA SER A 49 -0.49 -12.69 9.00
C SER A 49 0.04 -11.41 8.34
N LEU A 50 0.94 -11.54 7.36
CA LEU A 50 1.43 -10.42 6.58
C LEU A 50 0.31 -9.76 5.77
N PHE A 51 -0.52 -10.56 5.10
CA PHE A 51 -1.69 -10.11 4.35
C PHE A 51 -2.59 -9.22 5.22
N SER A 52 -3.00 -9.73 6.39
CA SER A 52 -3.87 -8.98 7.31
C SER A 52 -3.23 -7.70 7.88
N LEU A 53 -1.90 -7.59 7.86
CA LEU A 53 -1.22 -6.36 8.27
C LEU A 53 -1.11 -5.33 7.14
N LEU A 54 -1.18 -5.77 5.88
CA LEU A 54 -1.09 -4.90 4.70
C LEU A 54 -2.48 -4.45 4.23
N ASP A 55 -3.48 -5.34 4.32
CA ASP A 55 -4.89 -5.11 3.99
C ASP A 55 -5.50 -4.10 4.98
N SER A 56 -5.16 -2.83 4.79
CA SER A 56 -5.43 -1.75 5.74
C SER A 56 -6.87 -1.24 5.62
N ASN A 57 -7.48 -1.43 4.45
CA ASN A 57 -8.86 -1.09 4.16
C ASN A 57 -9.83 -2.28 4.39
N GLU A 58 -9.30 -3.47 4.75
CA GLU A 58 -10.04 -4.71 5.01
C GLU A 58 -10.91 -5.19 3.83
N ASP A 59 -10.50 -4.89 2.60
CA ASP A 59 -11.22 -5.29 1.39
C ASP A 59 -10.87 -6.70 0.90
N LYS A 60 -9.99 -7.39 1.63
CA LYS A 60 -9.47 -8.74 1.31
C LYS A 60 -8.66 -8.77 0.03
N ALA A 61 -8.02 -7.66 -0.31
CA ALA A 61 -7.02 -7.59 -1.36
C ALA A 61 -5.92 -6.60 -0.99
N ILE A 62 -4.69 -6.83 -1.49
CA ILE A 62 -3.60 -5.89 -1.33
C ILE A 62 -3.51 -5.04 -2.58
N SER A 63 -3.82 -3.76 -2.47
CA SER A 63 -3.62 -2.80 -3.56
C SER A 63 -2.13 -2.46 -3.75
N THR A 64 -1.81 -1.84 -4.89
CA THR A 64 -0.46 -1.30 -5.14
C THR A 64 0.00 -0.27 -4.11
N THR A 65 -0.93 0.40 -3.42
CA THR A 65 -0.62 1.36 -2.36
C THR A 65 -0.40 0.72 -0.99
N GLU A 66 -0.90 -0.50 -0.79
CA GLU A 66 -0.71 -1.30 0.43
C GLU A 66 0.47 -2.26 0.32
N ALA A 67 0.86 -2.63 -0.90
CA ALA A 67 2.02 -3.46 -1.15
C ALA A 67 3.33 -2.77 -0.71
N ILE A 68 4.22 -3.53 -0.06
CA ILE A 68 5.52 -3.05 0.45
C ILE A 68 6.66 -4.01 0.09
N GLY A 69 7.88 -3.50 0.08
CA GLY A 69 9.09 -4.30 -0.10
C GLY A 69 9.03 -5.21 -1.33
N SER A 70 9.42 -6.48 -1.16
CA SER A 70 9.42 -7.47 -2.25
C SER A 70 8.03 -7.77 -2.84
N ILE A 71 6.95 -7.50 -2.12
CA ILE A 71 5.57 -7.62 -2.66
C ILE A 71 5.34 -6.53 -3.70
N ALA A 72 5.73 -5.29 -3.41
CA ALA A 72 5.60 -4.18 -4.36
C ALA A 72 6.50 -4.39 -5.59
N GLU A 73 7.74 -4.85 -5.38
CA GLU A 73 8.69 -5.14 -6.47
C GLU A 73 8.20 -6.25 -7.41
N HIS A 74 7.48 -7.23 -6.86
CA HIS A 74 6.97 -8.38 -7.61
C HIS A 74 5.46 -8.35 -7.79
N PHE A 75 4.80 -7.21 -7.57
CA PHE A 75 3.34 -7.11 -7.58
C PHE A 75 2.74 -7.67 -8.88
N MET A 76 3.22 -7.20 -10.04
CA MET A 76 2.79 -7.68 -11.35
C MET A 76 3.08 -9.17 -11.61
N ARG A 77 4.04 -9.74 -10.88
CA ARG A 77 4.38 -11.17 -10.99
C ARG A 77 3.45 -12.02 -10.13
N LEU A 78 2.96 -11.45 -9.02
CA LEU A 78 2.02 -12.09 -8.09
C LEU A 78 0.57 -11.95 -8.56
N ASP A 79 0.20 -10.80 -9.15
CA ASP A 79 -1.12 -10.50 -9.73
C ASP A 79 -1.32 -11.34 -11.00
N ALA A 80 -1.81 -12.56 -10.81
CA ALA A 80 -1.91 -13.57 -11.84
C ALA A 80 -3.15 -13.36 -12.72
N ASP A 81 -4.24 -12.87 -12.12
CA ASP A 81 -5.48 -12.58 -12.82
C ASP A 81 -5.52 -11.17 -13.45
N ARG A 82 -4.54 -10.33 -13.12
CA ARG A 82 -4.35 -8.95 -13.61
C ARG A 82 -5.46 -8.01 -13.19
N ASN A 83 -6.03 -8.22 -12.00
CA ASN A 83 -7.09 -7.38 -11.45
C ASN A 83 -6.55 -6.12 -10.74
N SER A 84 -5.23 -5.91 -10.71
CA SER A 84 -4.53 -4.78 -10.05
C SER A 84 -4.57 -4.80 -8.52
N SER A 85 -4.88 -5.95 -7.93
CA SER A 85 -4.86 -6.25 -6.52
C SER A 85 -4.26 -7.64 -6.30
N LEU A 86 -3.80 -7.96 -5.09
CA LEU A 86 -3.35 -9.31 -4.74
C LEU A 86 -4.30 -9.93 -3.73
N ASP A 87 -4.89 -11.07 -4.07
CA ASP A 87 -5.60 -11.87 -3.08
C ASP A 87 -4.63 -12.70 -2.22
N ILE A 88 -5.15 -13.38 -1.20
CA ILE A 88 -4.32 -14.22 -0.32
C ILE A 88 -3.64 -15.37 -1.07
N THR A 89 -4.29 -15.93 -2.08
CA THR A 89 -3.78 -17.04 -2.89
C THR A 89 -2.59 -16.57 -3.72
N GLU A 90 -2.71 -15.43 -4.39
CA GLU A 90 -1.65 -14.79 -5.15
C GLU A 90 -0.47 -14.41 -4.26
N LEU A 91 -0.74 -13.87 -3.07
CA LEU A 91 0.31 -13.51 -2.12
C LEU A 91 1.08 -14.73 -1.61
N THR A 92 0.49 -15.93 -1.56
CA THR A 92 1.25 -17.15 -1.21
C THR A 92 2.41 -17.43 -2.16
N GLY A 93 2.31 -16.97 -3.42
CA GLY A 93 3.37 -17.02 -4.42
C GLY A 93 4.63 -16.24 -4.03
N LEU A 94 4.54 -15.31 -3.08
CA LEU A 94 5.67 -14.52 -2.58
C LEU A 94 6.81 -15.42 -2.08
N SER A 95 6.49 -16.55 -1.42
CA SER A 95 7.49 -17.52 -0.93
C SER A 95 8.48 -17.97 -2.01
N SER A 96 8.02 -18.13 -3.26
CA SER A 96 8.86 -18.52 -4.38
C SER A 96 9.79 -17.41 -4.90
N LEU A 97 9.52 -16.16 -4.52
CA LEU A 97 10.26 -14.96 -4.94
C LEU A 97 11.24 -14.48 -3.85
N LEU A 98 11.05 -14.93 -2.62
CA LEU A 98 11.99 -14.71 -1.52
C LEU A 98 13.19 -15.65 -1.69
N LYS A 99 14.39 -15.07 -1.66
CA LYS A 99 15.68 -15.78 -1.78
C LYS A 99 16.19 -16.31 -0.45
#